data_AF-A0A1Q3M7L1-F1
#
_entry.id   AF-A0A1Q3M7L1-F1
#
_cell.length_a   1.000
_cell.length_b   1.000
_cell.length_c   1.000
_cell.angle_alpha   90.00
_cell.angle_beta   90.00
_cell.angle_gamma   90.00
#
_symmetry.space_group_name_H-M   'P 1'
#
loop_
_entity.id
_entity.type
_entity.pdbx_description
1 polymer ?
#
loop_
_entity_poly.entity_id
_entity_poly.type
_entity_poly.pdbx_seq_one_letter_code
_entity_poly.pdbx_strand_id
1 'polypeptide(L)'
;DLGGDNATDASIAKALTMRAFYHFIFMDMLGDAPILDHVVGANEAITRSPRADVAAFIESDLLRAINSGGLSEKVDVSTYGKPTKWMAEALLVKLYLNWAVYTSSDVANYDPSLANPKLNDVVKYCDEIINSGKFNLSDSYRKKFMPNNGYQIKDFIYAMPYDNATATGMTYARFQYWPKFNNDGGTGAGLLGITLSKNAGGIFTVTPEAADRFSLAGDERNDVILKDALYTYNISTFDKTTTPYMYNGQRVVLTKNITLLTPKDSSMNVGDNFTGWNQGYRCIKWGIQAADYETYGRNQSNDVPIFRYADILLMKAEAILRGAAASNGDTPMSLFNQIRSYVKAPAITASPTLQDILDERGREFFSEMWRRNDLIRFGQFENDWGLKHVVNPAAKTQKWRRIFPIPTGVMNSNTNWTQNTGYKK
;
A
#
# COMPACT_ATOMS: atom_id res chain seq x y z
N ASP A 1 11.31 -9.15 -29.62
CA ASP A 1 10.05 -8.86 -30.31
C ASP A 1 9.01 -9.84 -29.80
N LEU A 2 8.04 -9.39 -29.00
CA LEU A 2 6.99 -10.24 -28.41
C LEU A 2 5.63 -10.00 -29.10
N GLY A 3 5.55 -9.14 -30.12
CA GLY A 3 4.30 -8.70 -30.72
C GLY A 3 4.15 -9.07 -32.20
N GLY A 4 3.01 -8.67 -32.77
CA GLY A 4 2.61 -8.90 -34.16
C GLY A 4 1.33 -9.73 -34.28
N ASP A 5 0.75 -9.76 -35.48
CA ASP A 5 -0.53 -10.42 -35.77
C ASP A 5 -0.54 -11.94 -35.48
N ASN A 6 0.64 -12.54 -35.32
CA ASN A 6 0.83 -13.97 -35.03
C ASN A 6 1.22 -14.26 -33.56
N ALA A 7 1.21 -13.25 -32.68
CA ALA A 7 1.59 -13.43 -31.29
C ALA A 7 0.54 -14.28 -30.53
N THR A 8 0.97 -15.37 -29.91
CA THR A 8 0.12 -16.19 -29.04
C THR A 8 -0.02 -15.54 -27.67
N ASP A 9 -1.12 -15.79 -26.96
CA ASP A 9 -1.31 -15.33 -25.57
C ASP A 9 -0.13 -15.75 -24.66
N ALA A 10 0.45 -16.94 -24.89
CA ALA A 10 1.60 -17.42 -24.14
C ALA A 10 2.84 -16.54 -24.35
N SER A 11 3.11 -16.11 -25.59
CA SER A 11 4.24 -15.23 -25.89
C SER A 11 4.06 -13.82 -25.33
N ILE A 12 2.82 -13.33 -25.18
CA ILE A 12 2.54 -11.97 -24.67
C ILE A 12 2.07 -11.93 -23.21
N ALA A 13 2.02 -13.05 -22.50
CA ALA A 13 1.40 -13.15 -21.17
C ALA A 13 1.94 -12.12 -20.16
N LYS A 14 3.25 -11.83 -20.20
CA LYS A 14 3.88 -10.82 -19.34
C LYS A 14 3.42 -9.40 -19.69
N ALA A 15 3.25 -9.10 -20.98
CA ALA A 15 2.76 -7.81 -21.45
C ALA A 15 1.28 -7.62 -21.07
N LEU A 16 0.45 -8.64 -21.24
CA LEU A 16 -0.95 -8.66 -20.78
C LEU A 16 -1.03 -8.37 -19.27
N THR A 17 -0.21 -9.06 -18.46
CA THR A 17 -0.18 -8.88 -17.00
C THR A 17 0.23 -7.45 -16.60
N MET A 18 1.26 -6.87 -17.23
CA MET A 18 1.67 -5.50 -16.93
C MET A 18 0.65 -4.47 -17.42
N ARG A 19 0.02 -4.70 -18.58
CA ARG A 19 -1.05 -3.84 -19.08
C ARG A 19 -2.23 -3.82 -18.10
N ALA A 20 -2.65 -4.99 -17.64
CA ALA A 20 -3.67 -5.15 -16.60
C ALA A 20 -3.28 -4.41 -15.30
N PHE A 21 -2.02 -4.52 -14.86
CA PHE A 21 -1.54 -3.84 -13.65
C PHE A 21 -1.64 -2.30 -13.74
N TYR A 22 -1.20 -1.71 -14.85
CA TYR A 22 -1.30 -0.26 -15.02
C TYR A 22 -2.75 0.22 -15.22
N HIS A 23 -3.57 -0.53 -15.96
CA HIS A 23 -5.01 -0.22 -16.07
C HIS A 23 -5.70 -0.33 -14.71
N PHE A 24 -5.34 -1.30 -13.87
CA PHE A 24 -5.84 -1.40 -12.51
C PHE A 24 -5.54 -0.15 -11.68
N ILE A 25 -4.31 0.37 -11.73
CA ILE A 25 -3.95 1.60 -11.03
C ILE A 25 -4.81 2.78 -11.52
N PHE A 26 -4.95 2.96 -12.84
CA PHE A 26 -5.77 4.04 -13.40
C PHE A 26 -7.24 3.89 -13.03
N MET A 27 -7.82 2.70 -13.17
CA MET A 27 -9.21 2.42 -12.85
C MET A 27 -9.52 2.60 -11.35
N ASP A 28 -8.62 2.13 -10.49
CA ASP A 28 -8.79 2.26 -9.05
C ASP A 28 -8.74 3.73 -8.62
N MET A 29 -7.80 4.50 -9.16
CA MET A 29 -7.59 5.90 -8.79
C MET A 29 -8.58 6.86 -9.47
N LEU A 30 -8.81 6.71 -10.78
CA LEU A 30 -9.46 7.70 -11.64
C LEU A 30 -10.85 7.27 -12.12
N GLY A 31 -11.33 6.07 -11.82
CA GLY A 31 -12.62 5.57 -12.30
C GLY A 31 -12.55 5.22 -13.79
N ASP A 32 -13.38 5.85 -14.61
CA ASP A 32 -13.38 5.62 -16.06
C ASP A 32 -11.99 5.88 -16.64
N ALA A 33 -11.51 5.01 -17.52
CA ALA A 33 -10.17 5.10 -18.07
C ALA A 33 -10.17 4.60 -19.53
N PRO A 34 -9.21 5.04 -20.35
CA PRO A 34 -9.03 4.45 -21.67
C PRO A 34 -8.74 2.95 -21.57
N ILE A 35 -9.35 2.18 -22.46
CA ILE A 35 -8.94 0.80 -22.75
C ILE A 35 -7.94 0.88 -23.90
N LEU A 36 -6.67 0.55 -23.63
CA LEU A 36 -5.60 0.60 -24.61
C LEU A 36 -5.17 -0.81 -25.00
N ASP A 37 -5.89 -1.42 -25.94
CA ASP A 37 -5.64 -2.78 -26.39
C ASP A 37 -4.69 -2.89 -27.59
N HIS A 38 -4.33 -1.76 -28.19
CA HIS A 38 -3.47 -1.63 -29.36
C HIS A 38 -2.48 -0.45 -29.22
N VAL A 39 -1.59 -0.29 -30.20
CA VAL A 39 -0.69 0.86 -30.29
C VAL A 39 -1.51 2.05 -30.81
N VAL A 40 -1.65 3.07 -29.98
CA VAL A 40 -2.40 4.29 -30.32
C VAL A 40 -1.74 5.01 -31.50
N GLY A 41 -2.53 5.30 -32.53
CA GLY A 41 -2.06 6.07 -33.69
C GLY A 41 -1.73 7.53 -33.35
N ALA A 42 -0.82 8.15 -34.10
CA ALA A 42 -0.33 9.51 -33.82
C ALA A 42 -1.43 10.58 -33.70
N ASN A 43 -2.58 10.38 -34.36
CA ASN A 43 -3.73 11.29 -34.36
C ASN A 43 -5.01 10.62 -33.86
N GLU A 44 -4.90 9.44 -33.23
CA GLU A 44 -6.07 8.72 -32.74
C GLU A 44 -6.62 9.43 -31.50
N ALA A 45 -7.91 9.75 -31.54
CA ALA A 45 -8.60 10.34 -30.40
C ALA A 45 -8.88 9.24 -29.36
N ILE A 46 -8.19 9.30 -28.22
CA ILE A 46 -8.43 8.38 -27.12
C ILE A 46 -9.74 8.77 -26.42
N THR A 47 -10.58 7.79 -26.10
CA THR A 47 -11.79 7.98 -25.29
C THR A 47 -11.66 7.21 -23.97
N ARG A 48 -12.40 7.63 -22.94
CA ARG A 48 -12.49 6.91 -21.67
C ARG A 48 -13.64 5.92 -21.74
N SER A 49 -13.41 4.71 -21.25
CA SER A 49 -14.44 3.68 -21.09
C SER A 49 -14.96 3.68 -19.66
N PRO A 50 -16.24 3.32 -19.44
CA PRO A 50 -16.79 3.11 -18.11
C PRO A 50 -15.91 2.22 -17.24
N ARG A 51 -15.79 2.55 -15.95
CA ARG A 51 -14.95 1.81 -14.99
C ARG A 51 -15.23 0.30 -14.97
N ALA A 52 -16.49 -0.10 -15.11
CA ALA A 52 -16.90 -1.50 -15.17
C ALA A 52 -16.30 -2.24 -16.38
N ASP A 53 -16.25 -1.58 -17.54
CA ASP A 53 -15.67 -2.14 -18.77
C ASP A 53 -14.16 -2.25 -18.65
N VAL A 54 -13.51 -1.26 -18.01
CA VAL A 54 -12.07 -1.34 -17.70
C VAL A 54 -11.78 -2.50 -16.74
N ALA A 55 -12.63 -2.75 -15.74
CA ALA A 55 -12.51 -3.89 -14.83
C ALA A 55 -12.60 -5.23 -15.58
N ALA A 56 -13.57 -5.35 -16.50
CA ALA A 56 -13.73 -6.53 -17.35
C ALA A 56 -12.53 -6.73 -18.31
N PHE A 57 -11.97 -5.64 -18.83
CA PHE A 57 -10.77 -5.68 -19.66
C PHE A 57 -9.55 -6.18 -18.89
N ILE A 58 -9.33 -5.67 -17.67
CA ILE A 58 -8.26 -6.14 -16.77
C ILE A 58 -8.44 -7.62 -16.46
N GLU A 59 -9.66 -8.05 -16.12
CA GLU A 59 -9.98 -9.47 -15.89
C GLU A 59 -9.61 -10.33 -17.10
N SER A 60 -10.04 -9.92 -18.31
CA SER A 60 -9.78 -10.64 -19.55
C SER A 60 -8.28 -10.82 -19.80
N ASP A 61 -7.49 -9.75 -19.68
CA ASP A 61 -6.03 -9.80 -19.86
C ASP A 61 -5.36 -10.75 -18.86
N LEU A 62 -5.77 -10.71 -17.59
CA LEU A 62 -5.21 -11.58 -16.55
C LEU A 62 -5.58 -13.04 -16.79
N LEU A 63 -6.83 -13.34 -17.10
CA LEU A 63 -7.26 -14.71 -17.39
C LEU A 63 -6.57 -15.27 -18.62
N ARG A 64 -6.41 -14.48 -19.70
CA ARG A 64 -5.63 -14.86 -20.88
C ARG A 64 -4.19 -15.18 -20.52
N ALA A 65 -3.53 -14.29 -19.76
CA ALA A 65 -2.14 -14.49 -19.35
C ALA A 65 -1.98 -15.75 -18.49
N ILE A 66 -2.84 -15.96 -17.49
CA ILE A 66 -2.82 -17.11 -16.59
C ILE A 66 -3.07 -18.42 -17.37
N ASN A 67 -4.11 -18.46 -18.20
CA ASN A 67 -4.53 -19.68 -18.90
C ASN A 67 -3.60 -20.06 -20.07
N SER A 68 -2.81 -19.11 -20.58
CA SER A 68 -1.91 -19.35 -21.71
C SER A 68 -0.72 -20.26 -21.39
N GLY A 69 -0.37 -20.44 -20.11
CA GLY A 69 0.87 -21.10 -19.69
C GLY A 69 2.15 -20.29 -19.96
N GLY A 70 2.05 -19.04 -20.42
CA GLY A 70 3.19 -18.17 -20.75
C GLY A 70 3.86 -17.49 -19.55
N LEU A 71 3.26 -17.55 -18.36
CA LEU A 71 3.79 -16.96 -17.14
C LEU A 71 4.64 -17.99 -16.37
N SER A 72 5.79 -17.55 -15.85
CA SER A 72 6.64 -18.40 -15.01
C SER A 72 6.00 -18.64 -13.65
N GLU A 73 6.09 -19.88 -13.16
CA GLU A 73 5.75 -20.25 -11.78
C GLU A 73 6.96 -20.22 -10.82
N LYS A 74 8.17 -19.96 -11.34
CA LYS A 74 9.38 -19.84 -10.52
C LYS A 74 9.32 -18.59 -9.63
N VAL A 75 9.77 -18.75 -8.39
CA VAL A 75 9.90 -17.67 -7.40
C VAL A 75 11.35 -17.66 -6.90
N ASP A 76 12.20 -17.03 -7.69
CA ASP A 76 13.64 -16.92 -7.44
C ASP A 76 14.18 -15.61 -8.06
N VAL A 77 15.50 -15.41 -7.97
CA VAL A 77 16.18 -14.22 -8.50
C VAL A 77 15.91 -13.97 -10.00
N SER A 78 15.65 -15.00 -10.80
CA SER A 78 15.43 -14.85 -12.25
C SER A 78 14.08 -14.22 -12.60
N THR A 79 13.09 -14.35 -11.72
CA THR A 79 11.73 -13.84 -11.88
C THR A 79 11.40 -12.65 -10.99
N TYR A 80 12.30 -12.29 -10.05
CA TYR A 80 12.10 -11.15 -9.18
C TYR A 80 11.92 -9.83 -9.96
N GLY A 81 10.92 -9.03 -9.55
CA GLY A 81 10.54 -7.80 -10.25
C GLY A 81 9.84 -7.99 -11.60
N LYS A 82 9.52 -9.23 -12.01
CA LYS A 82 8.89 -9.54 -13.30
C LYS A 82 7.51 -10.20 -13.11
N PRO A 83 6.61 -10.10 -14.10
CA PRO A 83 5.34 -10.83 -14.07
C PRO A 83 5.53 -12.35 -14.01
N THR A 84 4.96 -12.94 -12.98
CA THR A 84 4.80 -14.38 -12.76
C THR A 84 3.32 -14.74 -12.76
N LYS A 85 3.00 -16.04 -12.82
CA LYS A 85 1.61 -16.51 -12.66
C LYS A 85 1.01 -15.97 -11.36
N TRP A 86 1.80 -16.01 -10.29
CA TRP A 86 1.41 -15.58 -8.95
C TRP A 86 1.13 -14.08 -8.86
N MET A 87 1.89 -13.24 -9.57
CA MET A 87 1.59 -11.80 -9.67
C MET A 87 0.24 -11.57 -10.36
N ALA A 88 -0.02 -12.27 -11.47
CA ALA A 88 -1.27 -12.14 -12.20
C ALA A 88 -2.48 -12.59 -11.35
N GLU A 89 -2.36 -13.73 -10.67
CA GLU A 89 -3.39 -14.22 -9.76
C GLU A 89 -3.61 -13.29 -8.56
N ALA A 90 -2.54 -12.75 -7.95
CA ALA A 90 -2.67 -11.81 -6.83
C ALA A 90 -3.38 -10.51 -7.24
N LEU A 91 -3.08 -9.99 -8.45
CA LEU A 91 -3.80 -8.85 -9.01
C LEU A 91 -5.26 -9.19 -9.33
N LEU A 92 -5.53 -10.41 -9.82
CA LEU A 92 -6.89 -10.86 -10.09
C LEU A 92 -7.71 -10.98 -8.80
N VAL A 93 -7.12 -11.52 -7.72
CA VAL A 93 -7.73 -11.54 -6.39
C VAL A 93 -8.06 -10.12 -5.90
N LYS A 94 -7.13 -9.17 -6.07
CA LYS A 94 -7.37 -7.75 -5.73
C LYS A 94 -8.54 -7.15 -6.50
N LEU A 95 -8.58 -7.40 -7.82
CA LEU A 95 -9.66 -6.96 -8.69
C LEU A 95 -11.00 -7.54 -8.24
N TYR A 96 -11.07 -8.86 -8.03
CA TYR A 96 -12.28 -9.57 -7.66
C TYR A 96 -12.82 -9.23 -6.29
N LEU A 97 -11.96 -9.06 -5.28
CA LEU A 97 -12.43 -8.68 -3.95
C LEU A 97 -13.09 -7.29 -3.96
N ASN A 98 -12.65 -6.40 -4.87
CA ASN A 98 -13.20 -5.06 -5.06
C ASN A 98 -14.21 -4.97 -6.23
N TRP A 99 -14.63 -6.09 -6.82
CA TRP A 99 -15.43 -6.10 -8.06
C TRP A 99 -16.68 -5.22 -7.96
N ALA A 100 -17.46 -5.37 -6.89
CA ALA A 100 -18.67 -4.57 -6.67
C ALA A 100 -18.40 -3.05 -6.55
N VAL A 101 -17.20 -2.64 -6.11
CA VAL A 101 -16.77 -1.23 -6.10
C VAL A 101 -16.51 -0.74 -7.53
N TYR A 102 -15.83 -1.57 -8.33
CA TYR A 102 -15.36 -1.21 -9.66
C TYR A 102 -16.46 -1.27 -10.71
N THR A 103 -17.44 -2.14 -10.53
CA THR A 103 -18.60 -2.28 -11.42
C THR A 103 -19.84 -1.52 -10.96
N SER A 104 -19.75 -0.73 -9.88
CA SER A 104 -20.82 0.20 -9.51
C SER A 104 -20.98 1.27 -10.59
N SER A 105 -22.22 1.55 -11.01
CA SER A 105 -22.51 2.58 -12.02
C SER A 105 -22.05 3.98 -11.59
N ASP A 106 -22.05 4.23 -10.28
CA ASP A 106 -21.40 5.38 -9.65
C ASP A 106 -20.72 4.92 -8.35
N VAL A 107 -19.44 5.24 -8.19
CA VAL A 107 -18.67 4.90 -6.97
C VAL A 107 -19.25 5.59 -5.73
N ALA A 108 -19.94 6.73 -5.90
CA ALA A 108 -20.62 7.42 -4.80
C ALA A 108 -21.78 6.59 -4.23
N ASN A 109 -22.38 5.73 -5.05
CA ASN A 109 -23.50 4.86 -4.67
C ASN A 109 -23.06 3.47 -4.20
N TYR A 110 -21.76 3.16 -4.26
CA TYR A 110 -21.25 1.90 -3.72
C TYR A 110 -21.58 1.76 -2.23
N ASP A 111 -22.11 0.60 -1.86
CA ASP A 111 -22.36 0.17 -0.49
C ASP A 111 -21.71 -1.21 -0.24
N PRO A 112 -21.10 -1.45 0.93
CA PRO A 112 -20.47 -2.74 1.26
C PRO A 112 -21.41 -3.96 1.28
N SER A 113 -22.73 -3.75 1.34
CA SER A 113 -23.74 -4.79 1.25
C SER A 113 -24.06 -5.24 -0.18
N LEU A 114 -23.57 -4.51 -1.20
CA LEU A 114 -23.76 -4.91 -2.60
C LEU A 114 -23.15 -6.28 -2.85
N ALA A 115 -23.90 -7.13 -3.54
CA ALA A 115 -23.46 -8.47 -3.89
C ALA A 115 -22.18 -8.41 -4.74
N ASN A 116 -21.18 -9.20 -4.37
CA ASN A 116 -19.98 -9.38 -5.16
C ASN A 116 -19.99 -10.81 -5.76
N PRO A 117 -20.20 -10.95 -7.08
CA PRO A 117 -20.30 -12.26 -7.73
C PRO A 117 -18.96 -13.00 -7.81
N LYS A 118 -17.83 -12.33 -7.55
CA LYS A 118 -16.47 -12.88 -7.68
C LYS A 118 -15.89 -13.45 -6.38
N LEU A 119 -16.67 -13.49 -5.29
CA LEU A 119 -16.16 -13.91 -3.97
C LEU A 119 -15.64 -15.35 -3.93
N ASN A 120 -16.28 -16.28 -4.64
CA ASN A 120 -15.78 -17.66 -4.74
C ASN A 120 -14.50 -17.73 -5.58
N ASP A 121 -14.36 -16.89 -6.61
CA ASP A 121 -13.14 -16.81 -7.41
C ASP A 121 -11.98 -16.21 -6.60
N VAL A 122 -12.25 -15.28 -5.67
CA VAL A 122 -11.24 -14.82 -4.70
C VAL A 122 -10.70 -16.01 -3.91
N VAL A 123 -11.57 -16.85 -3.35
CA VAL A 123 -11.14 -18.04 -2.60
C VAL A 123 -10.33 -18.98 -3.49
N LYS A 124 -10.81 -19.26 -4.70
CA LYS A 124 -10.13 -20.12 -5.68
C LYS A 124 -8.70 -19.65 -5.97
N TYR A 125 -8.50 -18.40 -6.36
CA TYR A 125 -7.16 -17.91 -6.71
C TYR A 125 -6.26 -17.70 -5.48
N CYS A 126 -6.84 -17.41 -4.30
CA CYS A 126 -6.08 -17.48 -3.06
C CYS A 126 -5.58 -18.91 -2.78
N ASP A 127 -6.41 -19.93 -3.04
CA ASP A 127 -6.02 -21.34 -2.88
C ASP A 127 -4.91 -21.74 -3.83
N GLU A 128 -4.95 -21.34 -5.09
CA GLU A 128 -3.86 -21.61 -6.05
C GLU A 128 -2.52 -21.07 -5.51
N ILE A 129 -2.52 -19.82 -5.03
CA ILE A 129 -1.31 -19.20 -4.46
C ILE A 129 -0.86 -19.90 -3.18
N ILE A 130 -1.78 -20.22 -2.26
CA ILE A 130 -1.46 -20.90 -0.99
C ILE A 130 -0.92 -22.31 -1.26
N ASN A 131 -1.60 -23.10 -2.10
CA ASN A 131 -1.26 -24.48 -2.39
C ASN A 131 0.01 -24.62 -3.25
N SER A 132 0.45 -23.55 -3.92
CA SER A 132 1.74 -23.52 -4.62
C SER A 132 2.94 -23.82 -3.71
N GLY A 133 2.82 -23.55 -2.40
CA GLY A 133 3.89 -23.68 -1.41
C GLY A 133 5.08 -22.75 -1.66
N LYS A 134 4.95 -21.75 -2.54
CA LYS A 134 6.06 -20.84 -2.92
C LYS A 134 6.24 -19.66 -1.97
N PHE A 135 5.19 -19.31 -1.24
CA PHE A 135 5.15 -18.15 -0.37
C PHE A 135 4.79 -18.56 1.06
N ASN A 136 5.28 -17.81 2.04
CA ASN A 136 4.98 -18.03 3.45
C ASN A 136 5.31 -16.78 4.29
N LEU A 137 5.14 -16.89 5.61
CA LEU A 137 5.38 -15.83 6.59
C LEU A 137 6.62 -16.09 7.47
N SER A 138 7.64 -16.80 6.97
CA SER A 138 8.81 -17.15 7.77
C SER A 138 9.75 -15.97 8.07
N ASP A 139 9.71 -14.93 7.26
CA ASP A 139 10.48 -13.70 7.50
C ASP A 139 9.77 -12.80 8.53
N SER A 140 10.54 -12.27 9.48
CA SER A 140 10.01 -11.29 10.45
C SER A 140 9.47 -10.06 9.75
N TYR A 141 8.51 -9.39 10.39
CA TYR A 141 7.79 -8.29 9.76
C TYR A 141 8.73 -7.16 9.32
N ARG A 142 9.63 -6.70 10.20
CA ARG A 142 10.51 -5.56 9.89
C ARG A 142 11.55 -5.87 8.81
N LYS A 143 12.05 -7.11 8.75
CA LYS A 143 13.06 -7.54 7.76
C LYS A 143 12.61 -7.33 6.33
N LYS A 144 11.30 -7.45 6.07
CA LYS A 144 10.68 -7.23 4.75
C LYS A 144 10.90 -5.80 4.24
N PHE A 145 11.16 -4.83 5.12
CA PHE A 145 11.20 -3.41 4.77
C PHE A 145 12.58 -2.80 5.04
N MET A 146 13.63 -3.62 5.09
CA MET A 146 15.03 -3.18 5.21
C MET A 146 15.69 -3.00 3.82
N PRO A 147 16.77 -2.21 3.70
CA PRO A 147 17.43 -1.95 2.40
C PRO A 147 18.04 -3.17 1.71
N ASN A 148 18.16 -4.29 2.43
CA ASN A 148 18.65 -5.56 1.92
C ASN A 148 17.52 -6.59 1.75
N ASN A 149 16.26 -6.15 1.64
CA ASN A 149 15.16 -7.01 1.21
C ASN A 149 15.37 -7.45 -0.27
N GLY A 150 14.53 -8.34 -0.78
CA GLY A 150 14.75 -8.93 -2.10
C GLY A 150 14.02 -10.24 -2.32
N TYR A 151 14.42 -10.96 -3.37
CA TYR A 151 13.85 -12.26 -3.78
C TYR A 151 13.89 -13.36 -2.70
N GLN A 152 14.74 -13.20 -1.69
CA GLN A 152 14.83 -14.10 -0.54
C GLN A 152 13.63 -14.00 0.40
N ILE A 153 12.91 -12.87 0.40
CA ILE A 153 11.73 -12.65 1.26
C ILE A 153 10.55 -13.47 0.72
N LYS A 154 10.10 -14.45 1.51
CA LYS A 154 9.07 -15.41 1.08
C LYS A 154 7.64 -14.89 1.13
N ASP A 155 7.44 -13.73 1.76
CA ASP A 155 6.16 -13.04 1.75
C ASP A 155 5.93 -12.27 0.43
N PHE A 156 6.96 -12.01 -0.39
CA PHE A 156 6.82 -11.20 -1.59
C PHE A 156 6.32 -12.02 -2.78
N ILE A 157 5.12 -11.70 -3.27
CA ILE A 157 4.57 -12.25 -4.52
C ILE A 157 5.06 -11.42 -5.72
N TYR A 158 5.00 -10.10 -5.57
CA TYR A 158 5.58 -9.15 -6.51
C TYR A 158 6.07 -7.92 -5.76
N ALA A 159 7.32 -7.55 -6.02
CA ALA A 159 7.95 -6.35 -5.50
C ALA A 159 8.60 -5.57 -6.64
N MET A 160 8.52 -4.25 -6.57
CA MET A 160 9.24 -3.36 -7.47
C MET A 160 10.66 -3.18 -6.94
N PRO A 161 11.69 -3.58 -7.72
CA PRO A 161 13.07 -3.50 -7.25
C PRO A 161 13.58 -2.07 -7.28
N TYR A 162 14.35 -1.68 -6.27
CA TYR A 162 15.00 -0.38 -6.17
C TYR A 162 16.46 -0.52 -5.74
N ASP A 163 17.27 0.45 -6.16
CA ASP A 163 18.64 0.59 -5.74
C ASP A 163 18.96 2.08 -5.63
N ASN A 164 19.59 2.47 -4.53
CA ASN A 164 19.84 3.88 -4.25
C ASN A 164 20.73 4.58 -5.29
N ALA A 165 21.55 3.83 -6.05
CA ALA A 165 22.41 4.36 -7.09
C ALA A 165 21.84 4.17 -8.51
N THR A 166 21.33 2.97 -8.82
CA THR A 166 21.08 2.52 -10.21
C THR A 166 19.60 2.40 -10.57
N ALA A 167 18.72 2.21 -9.60
CA ALA A 167 17.27 2.10 -9.79
C ALA A 167 16.56 2.99 -8.75
N THR A 168 16.69 4.30 -8.95
CA THR A 168 16.33 5.34 -7.97
C THR A 168 14.81 5.59 -7.88
N GLY A 169 14.38 6.42 -6.94
CA GLY A 169 12.99 6.88 -6.79
C GLY A 169 12.30 6.45 -5.49
N MET A 170 12.78 5.37 -4.85
CA MET A 170 12.29 4.99 -3.52
C MET A 170 12.84 5.97 -2.48
N THR A 171 11.95 6.73 -1.85
CA THR A 171 12.31 7.78 -0.87
C THR A 171 11.36 7.81 0.34
N TYR A 172 10.70 6.71 0.68
CA TYR A 172 9.60 6.72 1.67
C TYR A 172 10.03 7.20 3.06
N ALA A 173 11.24 6.87 3.51
CA ALA A 173 11.76 7.32 4.80
C ALA A 173 11.83 8.86 4.90
N ARG A 174 12.09 9.55 3.77
CA ARG A 174 12.12 11.02 3.68
C ARG A 174 10.85 11.64 4.27
N PHE A 175 9.70 11.07 3.92
CA PHE A 175 8.43 11.67 4.31
C PHE A 175 7.99 11.21 5.70
N GLN A 176 8.39 10.03 6.15
CA GLN A 176 7.78 9.35 7.31
C GLN A 176 8.54 9.52 8.64
N TYR A 177 9.84 9.76 8.58
CA TYR A 177 10.70 9.86 9.76
C TYR A 177 10.53 11.22 10.43
N TRP A 178 11.01 11.33 11.67
CA TRP A 178 11.02 12.61 12.36
C TRP A 178 11.88 13.64 11.58
N PRO A 179 11.41 14.90 11.38
CA PRO A 179 12.03 15.82 10.44
C PRO A 179 13.53 16.03 10.62
N LYS A 180 14.02 16.08 11.87
CA LYS A 180 15.43 16.31 12.21
C LYS A 180 16.16 15.05 12.69
N PHE A 181 15.76 13.86 12.22
CA PHE A 181 16.36 12.59 12.67
C PHE A 181 17.86 12.44 12.39
N ASN A 182 18.41 13.26 11.50
CA ASN A 182 19.75 13.11 10.95
C ASN A 182 20.88 13.56 11.89
N ASN A 183 20.58 14.37 12.91
CA ASN A 183 21.52 14.82 13.93
C ASN A 183 20.78 15.22 15.21
N ASP A 184 21.51 15.46 16.29
CA ASP A 184 20.96 15.93 17.56
C ASP A 184 20.96 17.46 17.70
N GLY A 185 21.20 18.21 16.61
CA GLY A 185 21.34 19.67 16.64
C GLY A 185 22.58 20.20 17.40
N GLY A 186 23.42 19.33 17.93
CA GLY A 186 24.67 19.63 18.64
C GLY A 186 25.87 18.89 18.03
N THR A 187 26.70 18.29 18.88
CA THR A 187 27.91 17.53 18.47
C THR A 187 27.73 16.02 18.51
N GLY A 188 26.54 15.51 18.83
CA GLY A 188 26.27 14.09 19.02
C GLY A 188 25.64 13.42 17.80
N ALA A 189 25.14 12.19 18.01
CA ALA A 189 24.61 11.33 16.96
C ALA A 189 23.11 11.57 16.71
N GLY A 190 22.67 11.39 15.46
CA GLY A 190 21.25 11.41 15.09
C GLY A 190 20.43 10.25 15.66
N LEU A 191 19.14 10.20 15.30
CA LEU A 191 18.18 9.21 15.78
C LEU A 191 18.64 7.77 15.55
N LEU A 192 19.41 7.53 14.48
CA LEU A 192 19.91 6.21 14.12
C LEU A 192 21.33 5.92 14.65
N GLY A 193 21.75 6.63 15.69
CA GLY A 193 23.05 6.42 16.34
C GLY A 193 24.25 6.93 15.53
N ILE A 194 24.02 7.57 14.39
CA ILE A 194 25.02 8.24 13.55
C ILE A 194 24.49 9.58 13.06
N THR A 195 25.40 10.45 12.62
CA THR A 195 25.06 11.73 11.99
C THR A 195 24.97 11.55 10.48
N LEU A 196 23.86 11.99 9.88
CA LEU A 196 23.61 11.94 8.44
C LEU A 196 23.60 13.36 7.84
N SER A 197 24.09 13.50 6.61
CA SER A 197 24.24 14.81 5.96
C SER A 197 22.92 15.47 5.52
N LYS A 198 21.82 14.70 5.49
CA LYS A 198 20.49 15.17 5.08
C LYS A 198 19.44 14.79 6.11
N ASN A 199 18.50 15.70 6.34
CA ASN A 199 17.32 15.46 7.17
C ASN A 199 16.23 14.68 6.40
N ALA A 200 15.18 14.20 7.09
CA ALA A 200 14.07 13.51 6.43
C ALA A 200 13.22 14.50 5.63
N GLY A 201 12.94 15.68 6.20
CA GLY A 201 11.84 16.53 5.76
C GLY A 201 10.59 16.21 6.58
N GLY A 202 10.20 14.93 6.67
CA GLY A 202 9.30 14.42 7.73
C GLY A 202 7.89 15.02 7.72
N ILE A 203 7.27 15.09 6.54
CA ILE A 203 5.96 15.73 6.34
C ILE A 203 4.76 14.81 6.64
N PHE A 204 4.98 13.50 6.80
CA PHE A 204 3.93 12.55 7.15
C PHE A 204 3.92 12.29 8.64
N THR A 205 2.71 12.26 9.18
CA THR A 205 2.44 12.01 10.59
C THR A 205 1.42 10.88 10.70
N VAL A 206 1.63 9.99 11.66
CA VAL A 206 0.68 8.92 11.97
C VAL A 206 -0.49 9.55 12.73
N THR A 207 -1.70 9.40 12.20
CA THR A 207 -2.90 9.96 12.86
C THR A 207 -3.19 9.22 14.17
N PRO A 208 -3.89 9.84 15.14
CA PRO A 208 -4.22 9.18 16.40
C PRO A 208 -4.92 7.82 16.22
N GLU A 209 -5.86 7.75 15.27
CA GLU A 209 -6.63 6.53 15.00
C GLU A 209 -5.76 5.44 14.37
N ALA A 210 -4.77 5.82 13.55
CA ALA A 210 -3.77 4.89 13.04
C ALA A 210 -2.84 4.42 14.16
N ALA A 211 -2.37 5.33 15.01
CA ALA A 211 -1.51 5.01 16.15
C ALA A 211 -2.16 4.04 17.14
N ASP A 212 -3.46 4.21 17.41
CA ASP A 212 -4.21 3.35 18.36
C ASP A 212 -4.29 1.89 17.90
N ARG A 213 -4.06 1.63 16.61
CA ARG A 213 -3.91 0.26 16.07
C ARG A 213 -2.59 -0.41 16.49
N PHE A 214 -1.57 0.34 16.90
CA PHE A 214 -0.24 -0.21 17.23
C PHE A 214 0.04 -0.15 18.75
N SER A 215 -0.23 -1.22 19.49
CA SER A 215 -1.53 -1.54 20.08
C SER A 215 -1.41 -2.83 20.90
N LEU A 216 -1.24 -3.92 20.18
CA LEU A 216 -1.40 -5.26 20.72
C LEU A 216 -0.13 -5.75 21.41
N ALA A 217 -0.28 -6.39 22.57
CA ALA A 217 0.84 -6.92 23.33
C ALA A 217 1.66 -7.90 22.49
N GLY A 218 2.98 -7.71 22.45
CA GLY A 218 3.91 -8.59 21.72
C GLY A 218 3.97 -8.39 20.19
N ASP A 219 3.06 -7.62 19.61
CA ASP A 219 2.99 -7.41 18.15
C ASP A 219 4.23 -6.64 17.65
N GLU A 220 5.07 -7.29 16.84
CA GLU A 220 6.30 -6.71 16.25
C GLU A 220 5.99 -5.46 15.42
N ARG A 221 4.79 -5.35 14.85
CA ARG A 221 4.40 -4.20 14.03
C ARG A 221 4.33 -2.92 14.86
N ASN A 222 4.17 -3.01 16.18
CA ASN A 222 4.21 -1.83 17.05
C ASN A 222 5.53 -1.06 16.94
N ASP A 223 6.63 -1.76 16.64
CA ASP A 223 7.97 -1.19 16.64
C ASP A 223 8.26 -0.31 15.41
N VAL A 224 7.36 -0.32 14.40
CA VAL A 224 7.49 0.60 13.25
C VAL A 224 6.91 1.98 13.51
N ILE A 225 6.27 2.19 14.67
CA ILE A 225 5.72 3.49 15.08
C ILE A 225 6.64 4.11 16.12
N LEU A 226 7.27 5.24 15.77
CA LEU A 226 7.95 6.11 16.71
C LEU A 226 6.89 6.85 17.53
N LYS A 227 6.91 6.65 18.84
CA LYS A 227 5.94 7.22 19.78
C LYS A 227 6.60 7.63 21.08
N ASP A 228 5.95 8.57 21.77
CA ASP A 228 6.34 9.04 23.09
C ASP A 228 7.80 9.49 23.14
N ALA A 229 8.50 9.25 24.25
CA ALA A 229 9.91 9.58 24.39
C ALA A 229 10.78 8.68 23.47
N LEU A 230 11.44 9.28 22.48
CA LEU A 230 12.17 8.54 21.45
C LEU A 230 13.53 8.04 21.94
N TYR A 231 13.95 6.84 21.61
CA TYR A 231 15.32 6.38 21.87
C TYR A 231 16.12 6.41 20.57
N THR A 232 17.44 6.32 20.64
CA THR A 232 18.21 6.09 19.41
C THR A 232 18.01 4.65 18.95
N TYR A 233 18.23 4.42 17.66
CA TYR A 233 18.09 3.12 17.01
C TYR A 233 19.40 2.74 16.34
N ASN A 234 19.70 1.46 16.23
CA ASN A 234 20.85 1.01 15.45
C ASN A 234 20.50 1.06 13.96
N ILE A 235 21.28 1.77 13.13
CA ILE A 235 20.96 1.94 11.70
C ILE A 235 20.94 0.62 10.90
N SER A 236 21.68 -0.40 11.30
CA SER A 236 21.76 -1.66 10.54
C SER A 236 20.60 -2.61 10.88
N THR A 237 20.13 -2.61 12.12
CA THR A 237 19.12 -3.55 12.63
C THR A 237 17.75 -2.90 12.85
N PHE A 238 17.70 -1.57 12.95
CA PHE A 238 16.54 -0.80 13.39
C PHE A 238 16.02 -1.18 14.78
N ASP A 239 16.87 -1.81 15.59
CA ASP A 239 16.55 -2.10 16.97
C ASP A 239 16.68 -0.85 17.83
N LYS A 240 15.67 -0.64 18.67
CA LYS A 240 15.60 0.45 19.63
C LYS A 240 16.65 0.23 20.73
N THR A 241 17.43 1.25 21.03
CA THR A 241 18.39 1.22 22.13
C THR A 241 17.78 1.74 23.44
N THR A 242 18.56 1.74 24.51
CA THR A 242 18.21 2.38 25.78
C THR A 242 18.65 3.85 25.86
N THR A 243 19.35 4.37 24.85
CA THR A 243 19.89 5.73 24.85
C THR A 243 18.80 6.74 24.47
N PRO A 244 18.50 7.71 25.34
CA PRO A 244 17.58 8.79 25.01
C PRO A 244 18.04 9.58 23.77
N TYR A 245 17.20 9.67 22.73
CA TYR A 245 17.40 10.66 21.67
C TYR A 245 17.12 12.10 22.16
N MET A 246 18.09 12.97 21.92
CA MET A 246 18.05 14.38 22.27
C MET A 246 18.19 15.23 21.01
N TYR A 247 17.63 16.43 21.00
CA TYR A 247 17.84 17.43 19.96
C TYR A 247 17.99 18.81 20.60
N ASN A 248 19.07 19.53 20.30
CA ASN A 248 19.45 20.79 20.95
C ASN A 248 19.40 20.71 22.49
N GLY A 249 19.87 19.59 23.06
CA GLY A 249 19.85 19.36 24.51
C GLY A 249 18.46 19.05 25.09
N GLN A 250 17.42 18.96 24.27
CA GLN A 250 16.05 18.65 24.71
C GLN A 250 15.66 17.21 24.36
N ARG A 251 14.94 16.56 25.27
CA ARG A 251 14.38 15.21 25.06
C ARG A 251 13.34 15.26 23.95
N VAL A 252 13.51 14.47 22.89
CA VAL A 252 12.46 14.35 21.85
C VAL A 252 11.34 13.44 22.37
N VAL A 253 10.16 14.03 22.55
CA VAL A 253 8.94 13.35 22.98
C VAL A 253 7.85 13.65 21.97
N LEU A 254 7.39 12.64 21.25
CA LEU A 254 6.28 12.79 20.32
C LEU A 254 4.95 12.71 21.06
N THR A 255 3.98 13.52 20.65
CA THR A 255 2.60 13.44 21.15
C THR A 255 1.73 12.70 20.15
N LYS A 256 0.70 11.96 20.62
CA LYS A 256 -0.24 11.30 19.70
C LYS A 256 -1.09 12.32 18.91
N ASN A 257 -1.58 13.34 19.62
CA ASN A 257 -2.53 14.30 19.07
C ASN A 257 -1.84 15.39 18.25
N ILE A 258 -2.54 15.86 17.22
CA ILE A 258 -2.07 16.88 16.28
C ILE A 258 -2.96 18.10 16.43
N THR A 259 -2.36 19.26 16.70
CA THR A 259 -3.05 20.54 16.81
C THR A 259 -2.47 21.53 15.81
N LEU A 260 -3.35 22.09 14.98
CA LEU A 260 -2.99 23.13 14.03
C LEU A 260 -2.72 24.45 14.76
N LEU A 261 -1.75 25.23 14.28
CA LEU A 261 -1.50 26.60 14.78
C LEU A 261 -2.73 27.48 14.60
N THR A 262 -3.35 27.38 13.42
CA THR A 262 -4.59 28.08 13.08
C THR A 262 -5.70 27.05 12.89
N PRO A 263 -6.83 27.14 13.63
CA PRO A 263 -7.94 26.23 13.45
C PRO A 263 -8.45 26.21 12.00
N LYS A 264 -8.67 25.01 11.46
CA LYS A 264 -9.14 24.77 10.08
C LYS A 264 -8.21 25.29 8.97
N ASP A 265 -6.93 25.49 9.27
CA ASP A 265 -5.93 25.82 8.26
C ASP A 265 -5.82 24.71 7.20
N SER A 266 -6.09 25.07 5.95
CA SER A 266 -6.03 24.15 4.81
C SER A 266 -4.60 23.73 4.47
N SER A 267 -3.58 24.47 4.92
CA SER A 267 -2.16 24.09 4.82
C SER A 267 -1.75 23.08 5.90
N MET A 268 -2.63 22.79 6.87
CA MET A 268 -2.38 21.87 7.99
C MET A 268 -1.11 22.22 8.79
N ASN A 269 -0.85 23.51 8.98
CA ASN A 269 0.36 23.99 9.64
C ASN A 269 0.36 23.71 11.16
N VAL A 270 1.37 22.99 11.62
CA VAL A 270 1.63 22.66 13.05
C VAL A 270 2.81 23.44 13.65
N GLY A 271 3.44 24.31 12.83
CA GLY A 271 4.63 25.10 13.16
C GLY A 271 5.94 24.43 12.75
N ASP A 272 6.86 25.23 12.19
CA ASP A 272 8.22 24.80 11.87
C ASP A 272 9.17 25.04 13.04
N ASN A 273 8.88 24.36 14.16
CA ASN A 273 9.69 24.43 15.37
C ASN A 273 9.65 23.10 16.13
N PHE A 274 10.45 22.97 17.20
CA PHE A 274 10.57 21.74 17.98
C PHE A 274 9.22 21.20 18.48
N THR A 275 8.33 22.08 18.93
CA THR A 275 6.98 21.71 19.37
C THR A 275 6.17 21.14 18.20
N GLY A 276 6.15 21.82 17.05
CA GLY A 276 5.44 21.39 15.85
C GLY A 276 5.95 20.08 15.28
N TRP A 277 7.28 19.91 15.19
CA TRP A 277 7.91 18.68 14.70
C TRP A 277 7.61 17.46 15.57
N ASN A 278 7.28 17.67 16.85
CA ASN A 278 6.97 16.62 17.80
C ASN A 278 5.48 16.25 17.87
N GLN A 279 4.63 16.92 17.10
CA GLN A 279 3.21 16.58 17.03
C GLN A 279 2.95 15.35 16.16
N GLY A 280 2.12 14.45 16.68
CA GLY A 280 1.81 13.15 16.11
C GLY A 280 2.99 12.16 16.10
N TYR A 281 2.67 10.88 15.98
CA TYR A 281 3.69 9.83 15.90
C TYR A 281 4.29 9.74 14.48
N ARG A 282 5.41 9.01 14.33
CA ARG A 282 6.13 8.84 13.05
C ARG A 282 6.26 7.37 12.69
N CYS A 283 6.57 7.09 11.43
CA CYS A 283 6.70 5.73 10.91
C CYS A 283 8.14 5.47 10.47
N ILE A 284 8.74 4.41 11.00
CA ILE A 284 10.10 3.92 10.64
C ILE A 284 10.07 2.55 9.98
N LYS A 285 8.93 2.17 9.38
CA LYS A 285 8.76 0.88 8.70
C LYS A 285 9.84 0.64 7.64
N TRP A 286 10.08 1.66 6.80
CA TRP A 286 11.04 1.58 5.71
C TRP A 286 12.42 1.97 6.23
N GLY A 287 13.24 0.97 6.54
CA GLY A 287 14.61 1.15 7.03
C GLY A 287 15.49 1.87 6.00
N ILE A 288 16.56 2.49 6.46
CA ILE A 288 17.53 3.21 5.63
C ILE A 288 18.95 2.72 5.93
N GLN A 289 19.86 2.94 5.00
CA GLN A 289 21.30 2.85 5.23
C GLN A 289 21.94 4.23 5.11
N ALA A 290 23.13 4.42 5.69
CA ALA A 290 23.79 5.73 5.75
C ALA A 290 23.96 6.37 4.36
N ALA A 291 24.39 5.56 3.39
CA ALA A 291 24.63 5.99 2.02
C ALA A 291 23.40 6.61 1.34
N ASP A 292 22.19 6.19 1.72
CA ASP A 292 20.95 6.75 1.17
C ASP A 292 20.89 8.27 1.39
N TYR A 293 21.30 8.73 2.58
CA TYR A 293 21.25 10.14 2.98
C TYR A 293 22.58 10.88 2.78
N GLU A 294 23.69 10.16 2.78
CA GLU A 294 25.03 10.75 2.61
C GLU A 294 25.43 10.92 1.15
N THR A 295 25.12 9.93 0.32
CA THR A 295 25.63 9.84 -1.07
C THR A 295 24.51 9.94 -2.09
N TYR A 296 23.38 9.27 -1.86
CA TYR A 296 22.38 8.98 -2.90
C TYR A 296 21.12 9.85 -2.86
N GLY A 297 21.21 11.05 -2.29
CA GLY A 297 20.12 12.04 -2.43
C GLY A 297 18.79 11.63 -1.80
N ARG A 298 18.82 10.75 -0.77
CA ARG A 298 17.70 10.09 -0.10
C ARG A 298 17.05 8.94 -0.86
N ASN A 299 17.60 8.51 -2.00
CA ASN A 299 17.16 7.28 -2.64
C ASN A 299 17.55 6.08 -1.77
N GLN A 300 16.65 5.11 -1.69
CA GLN A 300 16.78 3.92 -0.86
C GLN A 300 16.84 2.65 -1.73
N SER A 301 17.54 1.62 -1.24
CA SER A 301 17.58 0.29 -1.89
C SER A 301 16.49 -0.67 -1.40
N ASN A 302 15.49 -0.18 -0.66
CA ASN A 302 14.37 -1.01 -0.25
C ASN A 302 13.48 -1.32 -1.46
N ASP A 303 13.35 -2.58 -1.81
CA ASP A 303 12.33 -3.02 -2.76
C ASP A 303 10.94 -2.81 -2.16
N VAL A 304 9.98 -2.40 -2.98
CA VAL A 304 8.62 -2.11 -2.54
C VAL A 304 7.70 -3.29 -2.89
N PRO A 305 7.28 -4.12 -1.91
CA PRO A 305 6.28 -5.14 -2.17
C PRO A 305 4.94 -4.53 -2.54
N ILE A 306 4.43 -4.92 -3.70
CA ILE A 306 3.10 -4.52 -4.18
C ILE A 306 2.07 -5.58 -3.78
N PHE A 307 2.42 -6.86 -3.95
CA PHE A 307 1.60 -8.00 -3.54
C PHE A 307 2.37 -8.88 -2.57
N ARG A 308 1.74 -9.19 -1.44
CA ARG A 308 2.31 -10.02 -0.36
C ARG A 308 1.42 -11.20 -0.05
N TYR A 309 2.01 -12.28 0.44
CA TYR A 309 1.29 -13.48 0.86
C TYR A 309 0.37 -13.21 2.06
N ALA A 310 0.79 -12.35 2.99
CA ALA A 310 -0.07 -11.86 4.07
C ALA A 310 -1.41 -11.30 3.55
N ASP A 311 -1.41 -10.70 2.36
CA ASP A 311 -2.60 -10.10 1.74
C ASP A 311 -3.54 -11.18 1.21
N ILE A 312 -3.00 -12.24 0.61
CA ILE A 312 -3.76 -13.39 0.13
C ILE A 312 -4.54 -14.05 1.28
N LEU A 313 -3.89 -14.26 2.43
CA LEU A 313 -4.53 -14.83 3.62
C LEU A 313 -5.69 -13.95 4.12
N LEU A 314 -5.45 -12.64 4.23
CA LEU A 314 -6.47 -11.70 4.72
C LEU A 314 -7.60 -11.48 3.69
N MET A 315 -7.31 -11.52 2.39
CA MET A 315 -8.32 -11.42 1.33
C MET A 315 -9.17 -12.69 1.25
N LYS A 316 -8.58 -13.88 1.43
CA LYS A 316 -9.35 -15.14 1.55
C LYS A 316 -10.26 -15.12 2.79
N ALA A 317 -9.73 -14.70 3.94
CA ALA A 317 -10.53 -14.56 5.17
C ALA A 317 -11.69 -13.58 4.99
N GLU A 318 -11.43 -12.43 4.37
CA GLU A 318 -12.46 -11.44 4.04
C GLU A 318 -13.53 -12.01 3.12
N ALA A 319 -13.14 -12.71 2.05
CA ALA A 319 -14.08 -13.29 1.10
C ALA A 319 -15.02 -14.31 1.76
N ILE A 320 -14.48 -15.19 2.61
CA ILE A 320 -15.27 -16.18 3.36
C ILE A 320 -16.25 -15.47 4.31
N LEU A 321 -15.83 -14.43 5.03
CA LEU A 321 -16.74 -13.64 5.88
C LEU A 321 -17.84 -12.93 5.09
N ARG A 322 -17.58 -12.62 3.81
CA ARG A 322 -18.56 -12.04 2.89
C ARG A 322 -19.44 -13.08 2.20
N GLY A 323 -19.32 -14.36 2.55
CA GLY A 323 -20.18 -15.44 2.07
C GLY A 323 -19.59 -16.30 0.95
N ALA A 324 -18.29 -16.18 0.64
CA ALA A 324 -17.62 -17.16 -0.22
C ALA A 324 -17.61 -18.54 0.45
N ALA A 325 -17.66 -19.61 -0.34
CA ALA A 325 -17.47 -20.96 0.16
C ALA A 325 -16.04 -21.12 0.69
N ALA A 326 -15.92 -21.58 1.95
CA ALA A 326 -14.62 -21.96 2.51
C ALA A 326 -14.08 -23.22 1.83
N SER A 327 -12.76 -23.35 1.81
CA SER A 327 -12.01 -24.43 1.15
C SER A 327 -10.77 -24.80 1.97
N ASN A 328 -10.21 -26.00 1.74
CA ASN A 328 -8.97 -26.48 2.37
C ASN A 328 -9.02 -26.52 3.91
N GLY A 329 -10.21 -26.57 4.51
CA GLY A 329 -10.39 -26.50 5.96
C GLY A 329 -10.10 -25.12 6.56
N ASP A 330 -9.83 -24.12 5.73
CA ASP A 330 -9.57 -22.76 6.19
C ASP A 330 -10.83 -22.08 6.71
N THR A 331 -10.67 -21.36 7.81
CA THR A 331 -11.69 -20.48 8.37
C THR A 331 -11.13 -19.06 8.39
N PRO A 332 -11.98 -18.02 8.46
CA PRO A 332 -11.49 -16.66 8.66
C PRO A 332 -10.57 -16.55 9.88
N MET A 333 -10.87 -17.27 10.96
CA MET A 333 -10.06 -17.33 12.18
C MET A 333 -8.69 -17.97 11.95
N SER A 334 -8.62 -19.12 11.25
CA SER A 334 -7.34 -19.81 11.02
C SER A 334 -6.39 -18.96 10.18
N LEU A 335 -6.89 -18.37 9.09
CA LEU A 335 -6.13 -17.48 8.21
C LEU A 335 -5.67 -16.21 8.95
N PHE A 336 -6.54 -15.59 9.74
CA PHE A 336 -6.22 -14.43 10.56
C PHE A 336 -5.14 -14.74 11.61
N ASN A 337 -5.23 -15.90 12.26
CA ASN A 337 -4.25 -16.31 13.25
C ASN A 337 -2.88 -16.65 12.67
N GLN A 338 -2.77 -16.99 11.38
CA GLN A 338 -1.47 -17.06 10.71
C GLN A 338 -0.76 -15.70 10.72
N ILE A 339 -1.50 -14.62 10.46
CA ILE A 339 -1.00 -13.24 10.54
C ILE A 339 -0.59 -12.90 11.97
N ARG A 340 -1.46 -13.15 12.95
CA ARG A 340 -1.19 -12.89 14.37
C ARG A 340 0.04 -13.62 14.88
N SER A 341 0.17 -14.90 14.54
CA SER A 341 1.25 -15.76 15.01
C SER A 341 2.62 -15.26 14.55
N TYR A 342 2.78 -14.95 13.25
CA TYR A 342 4.10 -14.58 12.73
C TYR A 342 4.59 -13.21 13.24
N VAL A 343 3.67 -12.28 13.53
CA VAL A 343 4.00 -10.98 14.15
C VAL A 343 4.00 -11.03 15.68
N LYS A 344 3.78 -12.21 16.29
CA LYS A 344 3.75 -12.42 17.74
C LYS A 344 2.64 -11.66 18.48
N ALA A 345 1.57 -11.32 17.77
CA ALA A 345 0.37 -10.74 18.36
C ALA A 345 -0.52 -11.84 18.98
N PRO A 346 -1.41 -11.50 19.93
CA PRO A 346 -2.31 -12.47 20.54
C PRO A 346 -3.24 -13.09 19.49
N ALA A 347 -3.39 -14.40 19.53
CA ALA A 347 -4.35 -15.12 18.69
C ALA A 347 -5.79 -14.80 19.12
N ILE A 348 -6.70 -14.75 18.15
CA ILE A 348 -8.14 -14.66 18.40
C ILE A 348 -8.72 -16.07 18.58
N THR A 349 -9.77 -16.18 19.39
CA THR A 349 -10.40 -17.47 19.76
C THR A 349 -11.81 -17.65 19.18
N ALA A 350 -12.27 -16.70 18.36
CA ALA A 350 -13.54 -16.72 17.66
C ALA A 350 -13.36 -16.19 16.24
N SER A 351 -14.37 -16.38 15.39
CA SER A 351 -14.35 -15.82 14.03
C SER A 351 -14.21 -14.30 14.08
N PRO A 352 -13.26 -13.70 13.33
CA PRO A 352 -13.14 -12.25 13.25
C PRO A 352 -14.36 -11.63 12.56
N THR A 353 -14.68 -10.39 12.93
CA THR A 353 -15.62 -9.55 12.20
C THR A 353 -14.94 -8.92 10.97
N LEU A 354 -15.72 -8.33 10.06
CA LEU A 354 -15.16 -7.50 8.99
C LEU A 354 -14.34 -6.33 9.54
N GLN A 355 -14.75 -5.74 10.68
CA GLN A 355 -13.98 -4.66 11.29
C GLN A 355 -12.61 -5.16 11.78
N ASP A 356 -12.54 -6.37 12.36
CA ASP A 356 -11.27 -6.99 12.75
C ASP A 356 -10.35 -7.21 11.54
N ILE A 357 -10.88 -7.65 10.40
CA ILE A 357 -10.13 -7.75 9.14
C ILE A 357 -9.60 -6.37 8.73
N LEU A 358 -10.43 -5.34 8.71
CA LEU A 358 -10.02 -4.00 8.29
C LEU A 358 -8.94 -3.42 9.20
N ASP A 359 -9.03 -3.63 10.51
CA ASP A 359 -8.02 -3.17 11.46
C ASP A 359 -6.74 -3.99 11.39
N GLU A 360 -6.83 -5.27 11.04
CA GLU A 360 -5.65 -6.11 10.81
C GLU A 360 -4.91 -5.74 9.55
N ARG A 361 -5.63 -5.53 8.45
CA ARG A 361 -5.06 -4.94 7.23
C ARG A 361 -4.45 -3.57 7.51
N GLY A 362 -5.06 -2.79 8.40
CA GLY A 362 -4.57 -1.48 8.83
C GLY A 362 -3.25 -1.54 9.61
N ARG A 363 -2.96 -2.64 10.34
CA ARG A 363 -1.65 -2.87 10.98
C ARG A 363 -0.65 -3.45 9.98
N GLU A 364 -1.08 -4.47 9.25
CA GLU A 364 -0.26 -5.27 8.35
C GLU A 364 0.28 -4.47 7.16
N PHE A 365 -0.58 -3.71 6.48
CA PHE A 365 -0.25 -2.96 5.26
C PHE A 365 -0.06 -1.47 5.50
N PHE A 366 0.20 -1.06 6.74
CA PHE A 366 0.44 0.34 7.06
C PHE A 366 1.64 0.85 6.25
N SER A 367 1.49 2.02 5.63
CA SER A 367 2.54 2.60 4.76
C SER A 367 2.87 1.78 3.50
N GLU A 368 1.92 0.98 2.99
CA GLU A 368 2.04 0.22 1.73
C GLU A 368 0.94 0.57 0.71
N MET A 369 0.35 1.77 0.81
CA MET A 369 -0.57 2.38 -0.18
C MET A 369 -1.92 1.67 -0.44
N TRP A 370 -2.28 0.61 0.30
CA TRP A 370 -3.56 -0.10 0.12
C TRP A 370 -4.74 0.45 0.92
N ARG A 371 -4.50 1.31 1.94
CA ARG A 371 -5.53 1.70 2.92
C ARG A 371 -6.76 2.36 2.30
N ARG A 372 -6.60 3.15 1.23
CA ARG A 372 -7.74 3.81 0.55
C ARG A 372 -8.71 2.78 -0.02
N ASN A 373 -8.22 1.76 -0.73
CA ASN A 373 -9.09 0.78 -1.38
C ASN A 373 -9.86 -0.05 -0.36
N ASP A 374 -9.17 -0.45 0.71
CA ASP A 374 -9.79 -1.16 1.82
C ASP A 374 -10.86 -0.29 2.49
N LEU A 375 -10.58 0.97 2.81
CA LEU A 375 -11.58 1.86 3.41
C LEU A 375 -12.80 2.06 2.49
N ILE A 376 -12.61 2.16 1.17
CA ILE A 376 -13.73 2.29 0.22
C ILE A 376 -14.57 1.00 0.22
N ARG A 377 -13.94 -0.18 0.06
CA ARG A 377 -14.63 -1.49 0.06
C ARG A 377 -15.37 -1.78 1.36
N PHE A 378 -14.90 -1.27 2.47
CA PHE A 378 -15.57 -1.42 3.77
C PHE A 378 -16.57 -0.31 4.08
N GLY A 379 -16.74 0.67 3.18
CA GLY A 379 -17.65 1.81 3.37
C GLY A 379 -17.22 2.75 4.50
N GLN A 380 -15.93 2.72 4.87
CA GLN A 380 -15.36 3.50 5.97
C GLN A 380 -14.54 4.69 5.48
N PHE A 381 -14.42 4.89 4.15
CA PHE A 381 -13.57 5.95 3.59
C PHE A 381 -14.00 7.33 4.07
N GLU A 382 -15.30 7.58 4.19
CA GLU A 382 -15.86 8.86 4.62
C GLU A 382 -15.85 9.08 6.14
N ASN A 383 -15.32 8.16 6.95
CA ASN A 383 -15.26 8.36 8.39
C ASN A 383 -14.30 9.48 8.80
N ASP A 384 -14.53 10.03 9.99
CA ASP A 384 -13.65 11.01 10.61
C ASP A 384 -12.32 10.32 11.00
N TRP A 385 -11.21 10.90 10.57
CA TRP A 385 -9.87 10.56 11.04
C TRP A 385 -8.95 11.77 10.88
N GLY A 386 -8.05 11.97 11.83
CA GLY A 386 -7.12 13.10 11.85
C GLY A 386 -7.84 14.43 11.57
N LEU A 387 -7.37 15.15 10.54
CA LEU A 387 -7.88 16.47 10.18
C LEU A 387 -8.92 16.47 9.05
N LYS A 388 -9.32 15.29 8.56
CA LYS A 388 -10.08 15.13 7.29
C LYS A 388 -11.29 16.06 7.18
N HIS A 389 -12.18 16.05 8.17
CA HIS A 389 -13.38 16.89 8.19
C HIS A 389 -13.22 18.18 9.00
N VAL A 390 -12.08 18.37 9.67
CA VAL A 390 -11.75 19.65 10.31
C VAL A 390 -11.46 20.70 9.25
N VAL A 391 -10.64 20.34 8.24
CA VAL A 391 -10.27 21.25 7.13
C VAL A 391 -11.32 21.29 6.02
N ASN A 392 -12.06 20.19 5.81
CA ASN A 392 -13.11 20.13 4.80
C ASN A 392 -14.32 19.32 5.31
N PRO A 393 -15.22 19.93 6.12
CA PRO A 393 -16.39 19.26 6.68
C PRO A 393 -17.30 18.61 5.62
N ALA A 394 -17.40 19.23 4.44
CA ALA A 394 -18.25 18.74 3.35
C ALA A 394 -17.76 17.39 2.78
N ALA A 395 -16.50 17.00 3.01
CA ALA A 395 -15.98 15.74 2.48
C ALA A 395 -16.71 14.49 3.02
N LYS A 396 -17.45 14.61 4.13
CA LYS A 396 -18.19 13.51 4.78
C LYS A 396 -19.32 12.96 3.91
N THR A 397 -19.92 13.80 3.06
CA THR A 397 -21.02 13.40 2.17
C THR A 397 -20.60 13.34 0.69
N GLN A 398 -19.38 13.80 0.37
CA GLN A 398 -18.85 13.83 -0.99
C GLN A 398 -18.23 12.48 -1.39
N LYS A 399 -19.06 11.43 -1.41
CA LYS A 399 -18.65 10.05 -1.78
C LYS A 399 -18.07 9.96 -3.21
N TRP A 400 -18.34 10.92 -4.08
CA TRP A 400 -17.68 11.02 -5.39
C TRP A 400 -16.16 11.22 -5.30
N ARG A 401 -15.62 11.66 -4.14
CA ARG A 401 -14.17 11.73 -3.86
C ARG A 401 -13.52 10.38 -3.60
N ARG A 402 -14.28 9.28 -3.68
CA ARG A 402 -13.72 7.93 -3.67
C ARG A 402 -12.80 7.71 -4.85
N ILE A 403 -12.95 8.43 -5.96
CA ILE A 403 -12.00 8.51 -7.09
C ILE A 403 -11.43 9.93 -7.21
N PHE A 404 -10.24 10.06 -7.78
CA PHE A 404 -9.52 11.32 -7.97
C PHE A 404 -10.00 12.08 -9.21
N PRO A 405 -9.77 13.41 -9.30
CA PRO A 405 -9.99 14.14 -10.54
C PRO A 405 -8.99 13.73 -11.61
N ILE A 406 -9.40 13.80 -12.87
CA ILE A 406 -8.47 13.77 -14.01
C ILE A 406 -7.60 15.04 -13.95
N PRO A 407 -6.27 14.94 -14.07
CA PRO A 407 -5.39 16.11 -14.03
C PRO A 407 -5.75 17.14 -15.10
N THR A 408 -5.76 18.43 -14.74
CA THR A 408 -6.12 19.53 -15.66
C THR A 408 -5.30 19.53 -16.94
N GLY A 409 -4.00 19.25 -16.87
CA GLY A 409 -3.15 19.14 -18.07
C GLY A 409 -3.62 18.05 -19.04
N VAL A 410 -4.05 16.89 -18.52
CA VAL A 410 -4.60 15.79 -19.33
C VAL A 410 -5.95 16.17 -19.93
N MET A 411 -6.82 16.84 -19.16
CA MET A 411 -8.11 17.34 -19.64
C MET A 411 -7.98 18.40 -20.75
N ASN A 412 -6.93 19.23 -20.68
CA ASN A 412 -6.65 20.23 -21.71
C ASN A 412 -6.18 19.60 -23.02
N SER A 413 -5.39 18.52 -22.94
CA SER A 413 -4.93 17.77 -24.13
C SER A 413 -6.03 16.91 -24.74
N ASN A 414 -6.94 16.35 -23.92
CA ASN A 414 -8.01 15.46 -24.36
C ASN A 414 -9.36 16.19 -24.26
N THR A 415 -9.61 17.11 -25.18
CA THR A 415 -10.78 18.00 -25.12
C THR A 415 -12.13 17.28 -25.25
N ASN A 416 -12.11 16.06 -25.79
CA ASN A 416 -13.23 15.12 -25.89
C ASN A 416 -13.56 14.42 -24.57
N TRP A 417 -12.75 14.56 -23.52
CA TRP A 417 -13.00 13.93 -22.21
C TRP A 417 -13.90 14.80 -21.32
N THR A 418 -14.67 14.10 -20.50
CA THR A 418 -15.41 14.67 -19.37
C THR A 418 -14.66 14.41 -18.06
N GLN A 419 -14.81 15.34 -17.12
CA GLN A 419 -14.24 15.19 -15.79
C GLN A 419 -15.10 14.22 -14.95
N ASN A 420 -14.50 13.58 -13.95
CA ASN A 420 -15.22 12.80 -12.95
C ASN A 420 -16.25 13.65 -12.22
N THR A 421 -17.43 13.08 -11.96
CA THR A 421 -18.55 13.74 -11.28
C THR A 421 -18.10 14.44 -10.01
N GLY A 422 -18.55 15.70 -9.84
CA GLY A 422 -18.25 16.53 -8.67
C GLY A 422 -16.98 17.38 -8.76
N TYR A 423 -16.07 17.09 -9.71
CA TYR A 423 -14.87 17.90 -9.95
C TYR A 423 -15.09 18.92 -11.07
N LYS A 424 -14.39 20.06 -10.98
CA LYS A 424 -14.39 21.08 -12.03
C LYS A 424 -13.42 20.68 -13.15
N LYS A 425 -13.77 21.04 -14.39
CA LYS A 425 -12.89 20.89 -15.56
C LYS A 425 -11.73 21.87 -15.47
#